data_AF-A0A8J3P3F3-F1
#
_entry.id   AF-A0A8J3P3F3-F1
#
_cell.length_a   1.000
_cell.length_b   1.000
_cell.length_c   1.000
_cell.angle_alpha   90.00
_cell.angle_beta   90.00
_cell.angle_gamma   90.00
#
_symmetry.space_group_name_H-M   'P 1'
#
loop_
_entity.id
_entity.type
_entity.pdbx_description
1 polymer ?
#
loop_
_entity_poly.entity_id
_entity_poly.type
_entity_poly.pdbx_seq_one_letter_code
_entity_poly.pdbx_strand_id
1 'polypeptide(L)'
;MNAPNLPFRWDVVTPDQIGRLLDGVEPPPLWYADELLACTGRVLARSGDADLVFVGRSLDSMYDLLGGALAGTSWRDRTHRLPLSFNVGGRWDGRRFRSRRISGPELAQARLILDRLGLSPYALARRARPVAFVDVVHGGDTFGELFALLRSWIEREREPWGVIRQKLRFVGVTSRRATSPKTWRWQQHADWTRELPARSVRNVSLDGWVWSYLGDSQVKLTRTFPPRHWLAEVPGPQRDEQTRLALAEAFALVALGRSGPARRALVRAMSGEPALAEPWSRALIGQLSTGSG
;
A
#
# COMPACT_ATOMS: atom_id res chain seq x y z
N MET A 1 -6.43 -22.78 -15.76
CA MET A 1 -5.63 -21.98 -14.81
C MET A 1 -6.55 -21.53 -13.68
N ASN A 2 -6.18 -21.74 -12.42
CA ASN A 2 -6.98 -21.26 -11.30
C ASN A 2 -6.91 -19.73 -11.23
N ALA A 3 -8.04 -19.06 -11.04
CA ALA A 3 -8.10 -17.62 -10.88
C ALA A 3 -7.46 -17.21 -9.53
N PRO A 4 -6.87 -15.99 -9.44
CA PRO A 4 -6.38 -15.48 -8.16
C PRO A 4 -7.56 -15.29 -7.20
N ASN A 5 -7.41 -15.81 -6.00
CA ASN A 5 -8.39 -15.70 -4.93
C ASN A 5 -8.13 -14.40 -4.17
N LEU A 6 -8.97 -13.40 -4.39
CA LEU A 6 -8.81 -12.06 -3.84
C LEU A 6 -9.96 -11.76 -2.87
N PRO A 7 -9.70 -11.14 -1.72
CA PRO A 7 -10.77 -10.68 -0.85
C PRO A 7 -11.62 -9.64 -1.57
N PHE A 8 -12.94 -9.74 -1.41
CA PHE A 8 -13.87 -8.73 -1.90
C PHE A 8 -13.51 -7.34 -1.35
N ARG A 9 -13.58 -6.32 -2.20
CA ARG A 9 -13.53 -4.91 -1.82
C ARG A 9 -14.57 -4.13 -2.61
N TRP A 10 -15.33 -3.29 -1.91
CA TRP A 10 -16.23 -2.32 -2.54
C TRP A 10 -15.45 -1.32 -3.38
N ASP A 11 -15.96 -0.99 -4.56
CA ASP A 11 -15.47 0.12 -5.34
C ASP A 11 -15.98 1.43 -4.74
N VAL A 12 -15.05 2.20 -4.15
CA VAL A 12 -15.35 3.49 -3.51
C VAL A 12 -15.08 4.68 -4.43
N VAL A 13 -14.45 4.46 -5.59
CA VAL A 13 -14.13 5.52 -6.56
C VAL A 13 -15.29 5.70 -7.54
N THR A 14 -15.90 4.61 -7.99
CA THR A 14 -17.09 4.62 -8.85
C THR A 14 -18.28 3.97 -8.13
N PRO A 15 -19.09 4.75 -7.39
CA PRO A 15 -20.02 4.24 -6.37
C PRO A 15 -21.32 3.61 -6.89
N ASP A 16 -21.38 3.20 -8.16
CA ASP A 16 -22.62 2.77 -8.82
C ASP A 16 -23.27 1.53 -8.15
N GLN A 17 -22.55 0.84 -7.27
CA GLN A 17 -22.95 -0.44 -6.66
C GLN A 17 -23.44 -0.34 -5.21
N ILE A 18 -23.55 0.86 -4.63
CA ILE A 18 -23.69 1.00 -3.16
C ILE A 18 -25.14 1.21 -2.72
N GLY A 19 -26.00 1.70 -3.60
CA GLY A 19 -27.43 1.90 -3.33
C GLY A 19 -27.67 2.64 -2.02
N ARG A 20 -28.50 2.06 -1.14
CA ARG A 20 -28.89 2.61 0.17
C ARG A 20 -27.99 2.18 1.34
N LEU A 21 -26.83 1.57 1.07
CA LEU A 21 -26.00 0.98 2.13
C LEU A 21 -25.47 2.02 3.13
N LEU A 22 -25.34 3.28 2.70
CA LEU A 22 -24.89 4.40 3.52
C LEU A 22 -26.03 5.25 4.10
N ASP A 23 -27.30 4.89 3.86
CA ASP A 23 -28.45 5.65 4.37
C ASP A 23 -28.40 5.76 5.90
N GLY A 24 -28.40 6.99 6.41
CA GLY A 24 -28.33 7.26 7.86
C GLY A 24 -26.97 7.00 8.49
N VAL A 25 -25.89 6.83 7.70
CA VAL A 25 -24.51 6.72 8.22
C VAL A 25 -23.81 8.05 8.01
N GLU A 26 -23.51 8.75 9.10
CA GLU A 26 -22.64 9.92 9.03
C GLU A 26 -21.18 9.48 8.86
N PRO A 27 -20.43 10.08 7.92
CA PRO A 27 -19.01 9.80 7.81
C PRO A 27 -18.27 10.18 9.10
N PRO A 28 -17.36 9.33 9.59
CA PRO A 28 -16.61 9.64 10.80
C PRO A 28 -15.69 10.86 10.56
N PRO A 29 -15.39 11.65 11.61
CA PRO A 29 -14.47 12.77 11.50
C PRO A 29 -13.08 12.30 11.04
N LEU A 30 -12.59 12.87 9.94
CA LEU A 30 -11.24 12.61 9.43
C LEU A 30 -10.19 13.46 10.18
N TRP A 31 -10.13 13.33 11.51
CA TRP A 31 -9.24 14.11 12.39
C TRP A 31 -7.75 14.00 12.02
N TYR A 32 -7.38 12.96 11.28
CA TYR A 32 -6.02 12.66 10.82
C TYR A 32 -5.72 13.15 9.39
N ALA A 33 -6.65 13.83 8.72
CA ALA A 33 -6.59 14.16 7.30
C ALA A 33 -5.32 14.95 6.90
N ASP A 34 -4.93 15.97 7.67
CA ASP A 34 -3.79 16.82 7.34
C ASP A 34 -2.47 16.05 7.37
N GLU A 35 -2.26 15.22 8.39
CA GLU A 35 -1.11 14.33 8.51
C GLU A 35 -1.10 13.26 7.42
N LEU A 36 -2.27 12.71 7.07
CA LEU A 36 -2.39 11.77 5.96
C LEU A 36 -2.06 12.42 4.62
N LEU A 37 -2.54 13.63 4.33
CA LEU A 37 -2.24 14.38 3.10
C LEU A 37 -0.73 14.68 2.98
N ALA A 38 -0.13 15.19 4.05
CA ALA A 38 1.30 15.48 4.07
C ALA A 38 2.15 14.21 3.90
N CYS A 39 1.75 13.09 4.52
CA CYS A 39 2.40 11.80 4.32
C CYS A 39 2.21 11.28 2.89
N THR A 40 1.01 11.37 2.34
CA THR A 40 0.66 10.87 1.01
C THR A 40 1.45 11.58 -0.08
N GLY A 41 1.57 12.91 -0.04
CA GLY A 41 2.40 13.65 -1.00
C GLY A 41 3.88 13.24 -0.94
N ARG A 42 4.41 13.00 0.26
CA ARG A 42 5.79 12.50 0.43
C ARG A 42 5.95 11.06 -0.07
N VAL A 43 4.94 10.20 0.10
CA VAL A 43 4.92 8.85 -0.49
C VAL A 43 4.94 8.92 -2.02
N LEU A 44 4.10 9.76 -2.64
CA LEU A 44 4.10 9.96 -4.09
C LEU A 44 5.49 10.41 -4.59
N ALA A 45 6.07 11.41 -3.94
CA ALA A 45 7.39 11.94 -4.27
C ALA A 45 8.49 10.87 -4.15
N ARG A 46 8.54 10.13 -3.03
CA ARG A 46 9.56 9.11 -2.77
C ARG A 46 9.34 7.80 -3.53
N SER A 47 8.15 7.60 -4.10
CA SER A 47 7.86 6.46 -4.99
C SER A 47 8.53 6.59 -6.35
N GLY A 48 8.94 7.79 -6.80
CA GLY A 48 9.90 8.00 -7.89
C GLY A 48 9.41 7.69 -9.31
N ASP A 49 8.17 8.00 -9.66
CA ASP A 49 7.50 7.52 -10.90
C ASP A 49 7.23 6.01 -10.94
N ALA A 50 7.06 5.37 -9.78
CA ALA A 50 6.61 3.98 -9.73
C ALA A 50 5.09 3.88 -9.83
N ASP A 51 4.58 2.72 -10.24
CA ASP A 51 3.21 2.33 -9.90
C ASP A 51 3.19 1.89 -8.43
N LEU A 52 2.17 2.33 -7.68
CA LEU A 52 2.07 2.15 -6.24
C LEU A 52 1.27 0.88 -5.96
N VAL A 53 1.82 0.01 -5.12
CA VAL A 53 1.18 -1.21 -4.63
C VAL A 53 1.11 -1.15 -3.12
N PHE A 54 -0.09 -0.88 -2.59
CA PHE A 54 -0.34 -0.84 -1.16
C PHE A 54 -0.42 -2.25 -0.61
N VAL A 55 0.52 -2.61 0.28
CA VAL A 55 0.62 -3.96 0.84
C VAL A 55 -0.26 -4.07 2.07
N GLY A 56 -1.05 -5.15 2.13
CA GLY A 56 -2.00 -5.38 3.20
C GLY A 56 -3.17 -4.39 3.15
N ARG A 57 -3.54 -3.85 4.31
CA ARG A 57 -4.72 -2.97 4.50
C ARG A 57 -4.45 -1.76 5.40
N SER A 58 -3.22 -1.62 5.91
CA SER A 58 -2.86 -0.59 6.88
C SER A 58 -3.01 0.80 6.27
N LEU A 59 -2.67 0.95 4.99
CA LEU A 59 -2.79 2.20 4.22
C LEU A 59 -3.99 2.22 3.26
N ASP A 60 -5.05 1.46 3.53
CA ASP A 60 -6.29 1.54 2.73
C ASP A 60 -6.81 3.00 2.67
N SER A 61 -6.71 3.78 3.76
CA SER A 61 -7.09 5.20 3.75
C SER A 61 -6.30 6.05 2.76
N MET A 62 -4.99 5.78 2.63
CA MET A 62 -4.14 6.48 1.66
C MET A 62 -4.51 6.07 0.23
N TYR A 63 -4.80 4.79 0.03
CA TYR A 63 -5.27 4.28 -1.26
C TYR A 63 -6.59 4.94 -1.68
N ASP A 64 -7.57 5.04 -0.77
CA ASP A 64 -8.89 5.63 -1.03
C ASP A 64 -8.77 7.14 -1.30
N LEU A 65 -7.95 7.86 -0.50
CA LEU A 65 -7.61 9.27 -0.75
C LEU A 65 -7.00 9.48 -2.14
N LEU A 66 -6.05 8.64 -2.54
CA LEU A 66 -5.43 8.72 -3.87
C LEU A 66 -6.41 8.36 -4.99
N GLY A 67 -7.36 7.46 -4.75
CA GLY A 67 -8.43 7.14 -5.68
C GLY A 67 -9.23 8.39 -6.09
N GLY A 68 -9.48 9.30 -5.15
CA GLY A 68 -10.08 10.62 -5.44
C GLY A 68 -9.11 11.62 -6.05
N ALA A 69 -7.90 11.72 -5.51
CA ALA A 69 -6.91 12.70 -5.94
C ALA A 69 -6.40 12.47 -7.36
N LEU A 70 -6.20 11.21 -7.76
CA LEU A 70 -5.58 10.83 -9.03
C LEU A 70 -6.60 10.52 -10.14
N ALA A 71 -7.90 10.50 -9.84
CA ALA A 71 -8.95 10.10 -10.78
C ALA A 71 -8.91 10.82 -12.14
N GLY A 72 -8.53 12.11 -12.15
CA GLY A 72 -8.43 12.94 -13.36
C GLY A 72 -7.01 13.11 -13.89
N THR A 73 -6.08 12.25 -13.49
CA THR A 73 -4.65 12.39 -13.81
C THR A 73 -4.15 11.20 -14.62
N SER A 74 -2.97 11.33 -15.22
CA SER A 74 -2.26 10.21 -15.85
C SER A 74 -1.84 9.10 -14.87
N TRP A 75 -2.08 9.31 -13.57
CA TRP A 75 -1.80 8.36 -12.49
C TRP A 75 -3.03 7.59 -11.99
N ARG A 76 -4.21 7.81 -12.58
CA ARG A 76 -5.46 7.14 -12.22
C ARG A 76 -5.30 5.62 -12.07
N ASP A 77 -4.65 4.98 -13.03
CA ASP A 77 -4.54 3.52 -13.10
C ASP A 77 -3.20 3.00 -12.53
N ARG A 78 -2.51 3.81 -11.73
CA ARG A 78 -1.17 3.51 -11.18
C ARG A 78 -1.17 3.15 -9.69
N THR A 79 -2.34 3.06 -9.08
CA THR A 79 -2.49 2.66 -7.68
C THR A 79 -3.19 1.31 -7.61
N HIS A 80 -2.58 0.38 -6.88
CA HIS A 80 -3.08 -0.97 -6.73
C HIS A 80 -3.03 -1.41 -5.27
N ARG A 81 -3.87 -2.38 -4.93
CA ARG A 81 -3.82 -3.06 -3.64
C ARG A 81 -3.22 -4.44 -3.80
N LEU A 82 -2.32 -4.80 -2.91
CA LEU A 82 -1.85 -6.16 -2.70
C LEU A 82 -2.39 -6.63 -1.35
N PRO A 83 -3.57 -7.26 -1.32
CA PRO A 83 -4.24 -7.61 -0.08
C PRO A 83 -3.63 -8.89 0.52
N LEU A 84 -2.30 -8.96 0.66
CA LEU A 84 -1.62 -10.05 1.32
C LEU A 84 -1.20 -9.63 2.72
N SER A 85 -1.45 -10.49 3.70
CA SER A 85 -0.79 -10.44 4.99
C SER A 85 0.10 -11.67 5.11
N PHE A 86 1.36 -11.48 5.51
CA PHE A 86 2.29 -12.59 5.79
C PHE A 86 2.19 -13.07 7.24
N ASN A 87 1.14 -12.67 7.97
CA ASN A 87 0.87 -13.21 9.29
C ASN A 87 0.44 -14.68 9.18
N VAL A 88 1.41 -15.57 9.31
CA VAL A 88 1.23 -17.03 9.27
C VAL A 88 0.54 -17.60 10.51
N GLY A 89 0.37 -16.77 11.55
CA GLY A 89 0.04 -17.21 12.89
C GLY A 89 1.15 -18.05 13.51
N GLY A 90 0.99 -18.37 14.79
CA GLY A 90 1.88 -19.29 15.47
C GLY A 90 1.24 -19.77 16.77
N ARG A 91 1.81 -20.83 17.33
CA ARG A 91 1.40 -21.33 18.64
C ARG A 91 2.54 -21.17 19.62
N TRP A 92 2.18 -20.75 20.82
CA TRP A 92 3.06 -20.88 21.96
C TRP A 92 3.09 -22.36 22.37
N ASP A 93 4.28 -22.97 22.37
CA ASP A 93 4.45 -24.39 22.76
C ASP A 93 4.85 -24.56 24.24
N GLY A 94 4.75 -23.49 25.03
CA GLY A 94 5.20 -23.45 26.43
C GLY A 94 6.65 -22.97 26.60
N ARG A 95 7.47 -22.95 25.53
CA ARG A 95 8.87 -22.49 25.57
C ARG A 95 9.21 -21.44 24.53
N ARG A 96 8.64 -21.56 23.33
CA ARG A 96 8.86 -20.65 22.20
C ARG A 96 7.60 -20.49 21.38
N PHE A 97 7.47 -19.32 20.75
CA PHE A 97 6.47 -19.11 19.72
C PHE A 97 6.95 -19.77 18.42
N ARG A 98 6.20 -20.76 17.92
CA ARG A 98 6.48 -21.40 16.63
C ARG A 98 5.54 -20.85 15.56
N SER A 99 6.10 -20.09 14.63
CA SER A 99 5.37 -19.65 13.44
C SER A 99 5.16 -20.80 12.47
N ARG A 100 3.96 -20.86 11.88
CA ARG A 100 3.67 -21.82 10.82
C ARG A 100 4.43 -21.43 9.54
N ARG A 101 4.89 -22.40 8.76
CA ARG A 101 5.44 -22.14 7.42
C ARG A 101 4.32 -21.99 6.38
N ILE A 102 4.52 -21.08 5.42
CA ILE A 102 3.66 -20.98 4.23
C ILE A 102 3.91 -22.22 3.36
N SER A 103 2.84 -22.92 3.00
CA SER A 103 2.87 -24.14 2.19
C SER A 103 3.07 -23.85 0.70
N GLY A 104 3.44 -24.87 -0.08
CA GLY A 104 3.58 -24.76 -1.54
C GLY A 104 2.33 -24.24 -2.26
N PRO A 105 1.13 -24.77 -1.97
CA PRO A 105 -0.12 -24.26 -2.54
C PRO A 105 -0.41 -22.80 -2.16
N GLU A 106 -0.17 -22.40 -0.91
CA GLU A 106 -0.32 -20.99 -0.49
C GLU A 106 0.65 -20.08 -1.26
N LEU A 107 1.93 -20.49 -1.43
CA LEU A 107 2.89 -19.75 -2.23
C LEU A 107 2.47 -19.63 -3.69
N ALA A 108 1.92 -20.70 -4.28
CA ALA A 108 1.40 -20.66 -5.65
C ALA A 108 0.25 -19.65 -5.78
N GLN A 109 -0.63 -19.60 -4.79
CA GLN A 109 -1.73 -18.65 -4.77
C GLN A 109 -1.28 -17.20 -4.61
N ALA A 110 -0.30 -16.95 -3.73
CA ALA A 110 0.31 -15.62 -3.60
C ALA A 110 0.94 -15.16 -4.93
N ARG A 111 1.56 -16.07 -5.69
CA ARG A 111 2.11 -15.77 -7.02
C ARG A 111 1.03 -15.43 -8.04
N LEU A 112 -0.10 -16.14 -8.04
CA LEU A 112 -1.23 -15.80 -8.91
C LEU A 112 -1.79 -14.40 -8.59
N ILE A 113 -1.87 -14.05 -7.31
CA ILE A 113 -2.30 -12.71 -6.87
C ILE A 113 -1.30 -11.63 -7.34
N LEU A 114 0.00 -11.88 -7.19
CA LEU A 114 1.05 -10.97 -7.67
C LEU A 114 1.04 -10.84 -9.20
N ASP A 115 0.92 -11.94 -9.92
CA ASP A 115 0.86 -11.96 -11.39
C ASP A 115 -0.34 -11.15 -11.92
N ARG A 116 -1.49 -11.23 -11.23
CA ARG A 116 -2.67 -10.42 -11.56
C ARG A 116 -2.41 -8.92 -11.52
N LEU A 117 -1.43 -8.48 -10.72
CA LEU A 117 -0.99 -7.09 -10.61
C LEU A 117 0.22 -6.76 -11.52
N GLY A 118 0.60 -7.67 -12.42
CA GLY A 118 1.78 -7.52 -13.28
C GLY A 118 3.10 -7.61 -12.52
N LEU A 119 3.14 -8.39 -11.43
CA LEU A 119 4.30 -8.56 -10.56
C LEU A 119 4.95 -9.94 -10.69
N SER A 120 4.65 -10.70 -11.74
CA SER A 120 5.44 -11.88 -12.08
C SER A 120 6.87 -11.50 -12.49
N PRO A 121 7.84 -12.41 -12.33
CA PRO A 121 9.22 -12.18 -12.77
C PRO A 121 9.31 -11.70 -14.22
N TYR A 122 8.57 -12.34 -15.12
CA TYR A 122 8.50 -11.97 -16.54
C TYR A 122 8.02 -10.52 -16.74
N ALA A 123 6.94 -10.13 -16.07
CA ALA A 123 6.36 -8.79 -16.14
C ALA A 123 7.29 -7.74 -15.51
N LEU A 124 7.90 -8.03 -14.36
CA LEU A 124 8.85 -7.17 -13.68
C LEU A 124 10.10 -6.91 -14.54
N ALA A 125 10.59 -7.91 -15.26
CA ALA A 125 11.74 -7.74 -16.15
C ALA A 125 11.45 -6.74 -17.28
N ARG A 126 10.22 -6.68 -17.77
CA ARG A 126 9.83 -5.96 -18.99
C ARG A 126 9.04 -4.68 -18.76
N ARG A 127 8.51 -4.44 -17.57
CA ARG A 127 7.75 -3.21 -17.27
C ARG A 127 8.59 -1.95 -17.51
N ALA A 128 7.96 -0.92 -18.06
CA ALA A 128 8.62 0.36 -18.33
C ALA A 128 8.90 1.14 -17.03
N ARG A 129 7.92 1.16 -16.12
CA ARG A 129 8.01 1.90 -14.86
C ARG A 129 8.36 0.98 -13.69
N PRO A 130 9.04 1.46 -12.64
CA PRO A 130 9.20 0.70 -11.40
C PRO A 130 7.87 0.43 -10.68
N VAL A 131 7.91 -0.47 -9.70
CA VAL A 131 6.83 -0.66 -8.71
C VAL A 131 7.32 -0.22 -7.33
N ALA A 132 6.46 0.48 -6.59
CA ALA A 132 6.70 0.86 -5.21
C ALA A 132 5.69 0.14 -4.30
N PHE A 133 6.21 -0.77 -3.47
CA PHE A 133 5.44 -1.35 -2.39
C PHE A 133 5.36 -0.37 -1.23
N VAL A 134 4.16 -0.06 -0.77
CA VAL A 134 3.90 0.94 0.26
C VAL A 134 3.14 0.29 1.42
N ASP A 135 3.64 0.46 2.65
CA ASP A 135 3.00 -0.08 3.86
C ASP A 135 3.35 0.76 5.09
N VAL A 136 2.54 0.63 6.15
CA VAL A 136 2.90 1.02 7.51
C VAL A 136 3.96 0.06 8.04
N VAL A 137 5.08 0.58 8.50
CA VAL A 137 6.22 -0.25 8.94
C VAL A 137 6.51 -0.06 10.42
N HIS A 138 6.30 -1.13 11.19
CA HIS A 138 6.79 -1.27 12.57
C HIS A 138 8.20 -1.89 12.60
N GLY A 139 8.33 -3.12 12.06
CA GLY A 139 9.58 -3.90 12.07
C GLY A 139 10.19 -4.21 10.69
N GLY A 140 9.40 -4.14 9.61
CA GLY A 140 9.83 -4.45 8.24
C GLY A 140 9.52 -5.87 7.77
N ASP A 141 8.96 -6.72 8.63
CA ASP A 141 8.72 -8.15 8.35
C ASP A 141 7.86 -8.37 7.10
N THR A 142 6.76 -7.62 6.93
CA THR A 142 5.89 -7.71 5.75
C THR A 142 6.67 -7.50 4.44
N PHE A 143 7.56 -6.52 4.41
CA PHE A 143 8.39 -6.27 3.23
C PHE A 143 9.47 -7.34 3.06
N GLY A 144 10.05 -7.86 4.14
CA GLY A 144 10.99 -8.98 4.08
C GLY A 144 10.38 -10.24 3.49
N GLU A 145 9.18 -10.62 3.95
CA GLU A 145 8.45 -11.78 3.43
C GLU A 145 8.04 -11.60 1.96
N LEU A 146 7.55 -10.41 1.60
CA LEU A 146 7.24 -10.08 0.20
C LEU A 146 8.50 -10.15 -0.68
N PHE A 147 9.61 -9.58 -0.22
CA PHE A 147 10.87 -9.62 -0.93
C PHE A 147 11.35 -11.07 -1.11
N ALA A 148 11.34 -11.89 -0.06
CA ALA A 148 11.75 -13.29 -0.13
C ALA A 148 10.88 -14.10 -1.11
N LEU A 149 9.57 -13.86 -1.12
CA LEU A 149 8.65 -14.46 -2.09
C LEU A 149 9.04 -14.07 -3.53
N LEU A 150 9.21 -12.77 -3.80
CA LEU A 150 9.59 -12.28 -5.13
C LEU A 150 10.97 -12.80 -5.54
N ARG A 151 11.98 -12.69 -4.67
CA ARG A 151 13.36 -13.06 -4.96
C ARG A 151 13.49 -14.53 -5.32
N SER A 152 12.87 -15.41 -4.53
CA SER A 152 12.87 -16.86 -4.78
C SER A 152 12.06 -17.24 -6.03
N TRP A 153 11.04 -16.47 -6.38
CA TRP A 153 10.27 -16.68 -7.60
C TRP A 153 11.05 -16.26 -8.85
N ILE A 154 11.69 -15.10 -8.81
CA ILE A 154 12.57 -14.59 -9.87
C ILE A 154 13.73 -15.57 -10.13
N GLU A 155 14.35 -16.08 -9.07
CA GLU A 155 15.41 -17.07 -9.18
C GLU A 155 14.93 -18.37 -9.86
N ARG A 156 13.76 -18.87 -9.46
CA ARG A 156 13.18 -20.08 -10.05
C ARG A 156 12.88 -19.92 -11.54
N GLU A 157 12.35 -18.76 -11.94
CA GLU A 157 12.03 -18.47 -13.34
C GLU A 157 13.23 -17.97 -14.16
N ARG A 158 14.39 -17.79 -13.51
CA ARG A 158 15.65 -17.35 -14.14
C ARG A 158 15.53 -16.01 -14.89
N GLU A 159 14.63 -15.15 -14.45
CA GLU A 159 14.51 -13.79 -14.98
C GLU A 159 15.65 -12.90 -14.46
N PRO A 160 16.06 -11.85 -15.21
CA PRO A 160 17.30 -11.12 -14.93
C PRO A 160 17.17 -10.25 -13.68
N TRP A 161 17.65 -10.77 -12.55
CA TRP A 161 17.63 -10.07 -11.26
C TRP A 161 18.27 -8.67 -11.31
N GLY A 162 19.38 -8.52 -12.04
CA GLY A 162 20.06 -7.24 -12.20
C GLY A 162 19.18 -6.13 -12.80
N VAL A 163 18.23 -6.49 -13.66
CA VAL A 163 17.23 -5.58 -14.24
C VAL A 163 16.07 -5.37 -13.25
N ILE A 164 15.52 -6.47 -12.71
CA ILE A 164 14.33 -6.41 -11.84
C ILE A 164 14.62 -5.61 -10.57
N ARG A 165 15.78 -5.78 -9.93
CA ARG A 165 16.12 -5.09 -8.68
C ARG A 165 16.15 -3.56 -8.81
N GLN A 166 16.36 -3.04 -10.02
CA GLN A 166 16.31 -1.59 -10.30
C GLN A 166 14.87 -1.05 -10.37
N LYS A 167 13.89 -1.95 -10.56
CA LYS A 167 12.47 -1.65 -10.72
C LYS A 167 11.65 -1.92 -9.46
N LEU A 168 12.25 -2.47 -8.42
CA LEU A 168 11.59 -2.67 -7.11
C LEU A 168 11.91 -1.50 -6.18
N ARG A 169 10.87 -0.98 -5.54
CA ARG A 169 10.95 0.03 -4.48
C ARG A 169 10.07 -0.36 -3.31
N PHE A 170 10.48 0.04 -2.12
CA PHE A 170 9.80 -0.18 -0.84
C PHE A 170 9.76 1.15 -0.10
N VAL A 171 8.56 1.67 0.10
CA VAL A 171 8.30 2.94 0.79
C VAL A 171 7.60 2.63 2.11
N GLY A 172 8.36 2.66 3.20
CA GLY A 172 7.85 2.40 4.54
C GLY A 172 7.31 3.65 5.22
N VAL A 173 6.04 3.67 5.58
CA VAL A 173 5.45 4.70 6.43
C VAL A 173 5.74 4.36 7.89
N THR A 174 6.64 5.11 8.52
CA THR A 174 7.13 4.87 9.88
C THR A 174 6.61 5.92 10.85
N SER A 175 6.36 5.53 12.10
CA SER A 175 6.03 6.48 13.17
C SER A 175 7.15 7.52 13.33
N ARG A 176 6.77 8.80 13.35
CA ARG A 176 7.68 9.93 13.53
C ARG A 176 8.29 9.84 14.92
N ARG A 177 9.62 9.77 14.96
CA ARG A 177 10.43 9.85 16.17
C ARG A 177 11.32 11.09 16.10
N ALA A 178 11.91 11.47 17.22
CA ALA A 178 12.93 12.53 17.25
C ALA A 178 14.04 12.26 16.20
N THR A 179 14.47 13.31 15.52
CA THR A 179 15.52 13.23 14.49
C THR A 179 16.87 13.04 15.19
N SER A 180 17.43 11.83 15.13
CA SER A 180 18.74 11.51 15.67
C SER A 180 19.48 10.55 14.74
N PRO A 181 20.83 10.64 14.62
CA PRO A 181 21.63 9.61 13.94
C PRO A 181 21.45 8.21 14.56
N LYS A 182 21.06 8.14 15.84
CA LYS A 182 20.80 6.90 16.57
C LYS A 182 19.36 6.39 16.42
N THR A 183 18.50 7.11 15.68
CA THR A 183 17.12 6.69 15.48
C THR A 183 17.12 5.38 14.70
N TRP A 184 16.58 4.33 15.35
CA TRP A 184 16.41 3.02 14.77
C TRP A 184 15.61 3.10 13.46
N ARG A 185 16.10 2.44 12.40
CA ARG A 185 15.49 2.40 11.07
C ARG A 185 15.40 0.96 10.62
N TRP A 186 14.18 0.47 10.39
CA TRP A 186 13.92 -0.93 10.05
C TRP A 186 14.80 -1.44 8.90
N GLN A 187 15.04 -0.62 7.87
CA GLN A 187 15.83 -1.03 6.71
C GLN A 187 17.31 -1.29 7.04
N GLN A 188 17.87 -0.67 8.10
CA GLN A 188 19.26 -0.91 8.52
C GLN A 188 19.44 -2.30 9.14
N HIS A 189 18.34 -2.90 9.60
CA HIS A 189 18.30 -4.21 10.24
C HIS A 189 17.69 -5.30 9.34
N ALA A 190 17.39 -4.95 8.09
CA ALA A 190 16.83 -5.83 7.09
C ALA A 190 17.87 -6.14 6.02
N ASP A 191 18.60 -7.26 6.17
CA ASP A 191 19.74 -7.61 5.31
C ASP A 191 19.40 -7.65 3.82
N TRP A 192 18.18 -8.08 3.47
CA TRP A 192 17.69 -8.15 2.09
C TRP A 192 17.72 -6.79 1.37
N THR A 193 17.65 -5.69 2.11
CA THR A 193 17.69 -4.34 1.51
C THR A 193 19.03 -4.04 0.83
N ARG A 194 20.11 -4.73 1.21
CA ARG A 194 21.44 -4.61 0.59
C ARG A 194 21.49 -5.18 -0.83
N GLU A 195 20.54 -6.05 -1.20
CA GLU A 195 20.41 -6.55 -2.57
C GLU A 195 19.82 -5.51 -3.53
N LEU A 196 19.25 -4.41 -3.01
CA LEU A 196 18.61 -3.37 -3.80
C LEU A 196 19.49 -2.12 -3.89
N PRO A 197 19.32 -1.28 -4.93
CA PRO A 197 19.91 0.05 -4.95
C PRO A 197 19.49 0.88 -3.71
N ALA A 198 20.39 1.71 -3.18
CA ALA A 198 20.11 2.53 -2.00
C ALA A 198 18.87 3.44 -2.13
N ARG A 199 18.50 3.80 -3.37
CA ARG A 199 17.30 4.60 -3.65
C ARG A 199 15.98 3.83 -3.55
N SER A 200 16.03 2.50 -3.56
CA SER A 200 14.85 1.64 -3.63
C SER A 200 14.15 1.48 -2.30
N VAL A 201 14.81 1.70 -1.17
CA VAL A 201 14.19 1.58 0.16
C VAL A 201 14.15 2.94 0.83
N ARG A 202 12.95 3.50 0.99
CA ARG A 202 12.72 4.85 1.52
C ARG A 202 11.73 4.80 2.66
N ASN A 203 11.87 5.73 3.60
CA ASN A 203 10.89 5.92 4.67
C ASN A 203 10.13 7.22 4.46
N VAL A 204 8.89 7.28 4.91
CA VAL A 204 8.13 8.52 5.09
C VAL A 204 7.62 8.52 6.53
N SER A 205 7.82 9.62 7.26
CA SER A 205 7.42 9.71 8.66
C SER A 205 5.99 10.25 8.79
N LEU A 206 5.16 9.54 9.53
CA LEU A 206 3.79 9.92 9.87
C LEU A 206 3.70 10.23 11.36
N ASP A 207 2.82 11.12 11.79
CA ASP A 207 2.53 11.33 13.21
C ASP A 207 2.30 10.00 13.95
N GLY A 208 2.77 9.89 15.19
CA GLY A 208 2.77 8.63 15.94
C GLY A 208 1.37 8.11 16.25
N TRP A 209 0.43 9.00 16.56
CA TRP A 209 -0.97 8.63 16.83
C TRP A 209 -1.69 8.23 15.56
N VAL A 210 -1.50 8.99 14.47
CA VAL A 210 -2.08 8.65 13.17
C VAL A 210 -1.51 7.31 12.66
N TRP A 211 -0.20 7.10 12.83
CA TRP A 211 0.47 5.86 12.48
C TRP A 211 -0.13 4.66 13.22
N SER A 212 -0.33 4.77 14.53
CA SER A 212 -0.93 3.69 15.34
C SER A 212 -2.41 3.50 14.99
N TYR A 213 -3.18 4.57 14.78
CA TYR A 213 -4.57 4.47 14.35
C TYR A 213 -4.69 3.67 13.04
N LEU A 214 -3.92 4.02 12.01
CA LEU A 214 -3.95 3.33 10.72
C LEU A 214 -3.43 1.88 10.80
N GLY A 215 -2.44 1.59 11.65
CA GLY A 215 -1.88 0.25 11.80
C GLY A 215 -2.73 -0.69 12.65
N ASP A 216 -3.32 -0.18 13.73
CA ASP A 216 -3.75 -1.00 14.86
C ASP A 216 -5.27 -0.96 15.10
N SER A 217 -5.90 0.22 15.04
CA SER A 217 -7.26 0.42 15.56
C SER A 217 -8.30 0.90 14.55
N GLN A 218 -7.91 1.38 13.37
CA GLN A 218 -8.86 1.78 12.33
C GLN A 218 -9.71 0.57 11.89
N VAL A 219 -11.03 0.77 11.86
CA VAL A 219 -11.96 -0.21 11.26
C VAL A 219 -11.71 -0.28 9.76
N LYS A 220 -11.33 -1.45 9.26
CA LYS A 220 -10.95 -1.64 7.85
C LYS A 220 -12.10 -2.22 7.05
N LEU A 221 -12.31 -1.69 5.84
CA LEU A 221 -13.26 -2.21 4.88
C LEU A 221 -12.94 -3.64 4.41
N THR A 222 -11.65 -4.01 4.43
CA THR A 222 -11.20 -5.35 4.07
C THR A 222 -10.67 -6.10 5.27
N ARG A 223 -11.05 -7.38 5.38
CA ARG A 223 -10.50 -8.27 6.41
C ARG A 223 -9.03 -8.57 6.11
N THR A 224 -8.27 -8.84 7.16
CA THR A 224 -6.91 -9.35 7.01
C THR A 224 -6.95 -10.65 6.20
N PHE A 225 -6.04 -10.77 5.23
CA PHE A 225 -5.96 -11.91 4.33
C PHE A 225 -4.61 -12.65 4.51
N PRO A 226 -4.44 -13.36 5.65
CA PRO A 226 -3.25 -14.15 5.95
C PRO A 226 -3.20 -15.43 5.09
N PRO A 227 -2.09 -16.19 5.11
CA PRO A 227 -1.89 -17.30 4.17
C PRO A 227 -2.97 -18.38 4.26
N ARG A 228 -3.51 -18.64 5.47
CA ARG A 228 -4.64 -19.55 5.68
C ARG A 228 -5.91 -19.17 4.90
N HIS A 229 -6.08 -17.91 4.51
CA HIS A 229 -7.22 -17.43 3.73
C HIS A 229 -6.93 -17.37 2.24
N TRP A 230 -5.67 -17.49 1.80
CA TRP A 230 -5.34 -17.43 0.37
C TRP A 230 -6.00 -18.57 -0.41
N LEU A 231 -6.14 -19.74 0.20
CA LEU A 231 -6.79 -20.92 -0.38
C LEU A 231 -8.26 -21.09 0.02
N ALA A 232 -8.73 -20.33 1.02
CA ALA A 232 -10.09 -20.45 1.52
C ALA A 232 -11.08 -19.75 0.58
N GLU A 233 -12.33 -20.19 0.58
CA GLU A 233 -13.39 -19.44 -0.09
C GLU A 233 -13.47 -18.01 0.48
N VAL A 234 -13.46 -17.02 -0.42
CA VAL A 234 -13.55 -15.62 -0.03
C VAL A 234 -15.00 -15.29 0.31
N PRO A 235 -15.28 -14.78 1.52
CA PRO A 235 -16.63 -14.33 1.86
C PRO A 235 -17.09 -13.20 0.95
N GLY A 236 -18.38 -13.20 0.62
CA GLY A 236 -19.02 -12.11 -0.14
C GLY A 236 -19.08 -10.77 0.62
N PRO A 237 -19.63 -9.72 -0.02
CA PRO A 237 -19.74 -8.38 0.56
C PRO A 237 -20.42 -8.38 1.93
N GLN A 238 -19.69 -7.91 2.94
CA GLN A 238 -20.23 -7.67 4.28
C GLN A 238 -21.07 -6.38 4.28
N ARG A 239 -22.06 -6.31 5.17
CA ARG A 239 -23.02 -5.18 5.28
C ARG A 239 -23.35 -4.81 6.74
N ASP A 240 -22.56 -5.32 7.69
CA ASP A 240 -22.70 -4.98 9.10
C ASP A 240 -22.34 -3.51 9.38
N GLU A 241 -22.68 -3.05 10.58
CA GLU A 241 -22.47 -1.66 11.02
C GLU A 241 -21.02 -1.20 10.89
N GLN A 242 -20.06 -2.05 11.28
CA GLN A 242 -18.63 -1.73 11.15
C GLN A 242 -18.21 -1.55 9.68
N THR A 243 -18.73 -2.41 8.80
CA THR A 243 -18.51 -2.31 7.36
C THR A 243 -19.10 -1.02 6.80
N ARG A 244 -20.30 -0.62 7.26
CA ARG A 244 -20.95 0.63 6.84
C ARG A 244 -20.16 1.86 7.29
N LEU A 245 -19.64 1.88 8.52
CA LEU A 245 -18.77 2.94 9.03
C LEU A 245 -17.46 3.04 8.24
N ALA A 246 -16.77 1.91 8.02
CA ALA A 246 -15.54 1.88 7.22
C ALA A 246 -15.78 2.30 5.77
N LEU A 247 -16.94 1.97 5.22
CA LEU A 247 -17.34 2.41 3.88
C LEU A 247 -17.57 3.92 3.85
N ALA A 248 -18.32 4.48 4.82
CA ALA A 248 -18.55 5.93 4.92
C ALA A 248 -17.22 6.71 5.05
N GLU A 249 -16.27 6.20 5.83
CA GLU A 249 -14.92 6.76 5.95
C GLU A 249 -14.15 6.73 4.62
N ALA A 250 -14.16 5.60 3.92
CA ALA A 250 -13.52 5.46 2.61
C ALA A 250 -14.12 6.44 1.58
N PHE A 251 -15.44 6.64 1.60
CA PHE A 251 -16.12 7.65 0.78
C PHE A 251 -15.68 9.08 1.10
N ALA A 252 -15.62 9.42 2.39
CA ALA A 252 -15.15 10.71 2.82
C ALA A 252 -13.69 10.97 2.39
N LEU A 253 -12.83 9.95 2.41
CA LEU A 253 -11.45 10.05 1.93
C LEU A 253 -11.36 10.25 0.41
N VAL A 254 -12.17 9.53 -0.38
CA VAL A 254 -12.26 9.75 -1.83
C VAL A 254 -12.75 11.17 -2.13
N ALA A 255 -13.80 11.63 -1.43
CA ALA A 255 -14.35 12.98 -1.58
C ALA A 255 -13.30 14.04 -1.19
N LEU A 256 -12.59 13.84 -0.08
CA LEU A 256 -11.47 14.68 0.34
C LEU A 256 -10.42 14.75 -0.76
N GLY A 257 -9.99 13.61 -1.32
CA GLY A 257 -8.98 13.55 -2.38
C GLY A 257 -9.38 14.30 -3.66
N ARG A 258 -10.67 14.34 -3.98
CA ARG A 258 -11.20 15.13 -5.11
C ARG A 258 -11.15 16.63 -4.87
N SER A 259 -11.10 17.08 -3.62
CA SER A 259 -11.16 18.49 -3.27
C SER A 259 -9.89 19.26 -3.67
N GLY A 260 -10.06 20.50 -4.12
CA GLY A 260 -8.94 21.41 -4.41
C GLY A 260 -8.00 21.63 -3.20
N PRO A 261 -8.49 21.85 -1.97
CA PRO A 261 -7.63 21.97 -0.78
C PRO A 261 -6.72 20.75 -0.56
N ALA A 262 -7.24 19.53 -0.69
CA ALA A 262 -6.46 18.31 -0.55
C ALA A 262 -5.39 18.19 -1.63
N ARG A 263 -5.75 18.44 -2.90
CA ARG A 263 -4.79 18.41 -4.02
C ARG A 263 -3.67 19.43 -3.84
N ARG A 264 -3.98 20.64 -3.36
CA ARG A 264 -2.96 21.64 -2.99
C ARG A 264 -2.07 21.16 -1.84
N ALA A 265 -2.61 20.47 -0.84
CA ALA A 265 -1.82 19.90 0.25
C ALA A 265 -0.87 18.80 -0.25
N LEU A 266 -1.33 17.92 -1.14
CA LEU A 266 -0.49 16.92 -1.80
C LEU A 266 0.65 17.56 -2.59
N VAL A 267 0.33 18.59 -3.40
CA VAL A 267 1.34 19.35 -4.16
C VAL A 267 2.37 19.99 -3.24
N ARG A 268 1.95 20.66 -2.16
CA ARG A 268 2.90 21.25 -1.19
C ARG A 268 3.81 20.20 -0.58
N ALA A 269 3.27 19.05 -0.20
CA ALA A 269 4.04 17.96 0.39
C ALA A 269 5.02 17.32 -0.61
N MET A 270 4.61 17.13 -1.87
CA MET A 270 5.49 16.68 -2.94
C MET A 270 6.61 17.69 -3.22
N SER A 271 6.28 18.98 -3.23
CA SER A 271 7.24 20.08 -3.47
C SER A 271 8.23 20.28 -2.32
N GLY A 272 7.94 19.77 -1.13
CA GLY A 272 8.91 19.75 -0.02
C GLY A 272 9.98 18.66 -0.16
N GLU A 273 9.85 17.76 -1.13
CA GLU A 273 10.75 16.61 -1.29
C GLU A 273 11.79 16.86 -2.40
N PRO A 274 13.03 16.34 -2.28
CA PRO A 274 14.08 16.50 -3.29
C PRO A 274 13.71 15.96 -4.68
N ALA A 275 12.67 15.14 -4.80
CA ALA A 275 12.18 14.56 -6.05
C ALA A 275 11.57 15.59 -7.04
N LEU A 276 11.43 16.85 -6.65
CA LEU A 276 10.95 17.95 -7.50
C LEU A 276 11.74 18.15 -8.79
N ALA A 277 13.01 17.73 -8.81
CA ALA A 277 13.89 17.90 -9.97
C ALA A 277 13.45 17.07 -11.20
N GLU A 278 12.58 16.08 -11.03
CA GLU A 278 12.24 15.11 -12.07
C GLU A 278 11.05 15.55 -12.95
N PRO A 279 11.09 15.30 -14.28
CA PRO A 279 9.99 15.67 -15.19
C PRO A 279 8.63 15.08 -14.82
N TRP A 280 8.58 13.82 -14.37
CA TRP A 280 7.34 13.14 -13.97
C TRP A 280 6.67 13.83 -12.78
N SER A 281 7.46 14.37 -11.85
CA SER A 281 6.98 15.01 -10.62
C SER A 281 6.29 16.34 -10.97
N ARG A 282 6.92 17.14 -11.83
CA ARG A 282 6.35 18.38 -12.37
C ARG A 282 5.06 18.12 -13.15
N ALA A 283 5.02 17.07 -13.98
CA ALA A 283 3.83 16.70 -14.73
C ALA A 283 2.66 16.32 -13.81
N LEU A 284 2.90 15.50 -12.78
CA LEU A 284 1.86 15.14 -11.81
C LEU A 284 1.40 16.36 -10.99
N ILE A 285 2.31 17.21 -10.52
CA ILE A 285 1.97 18.45 -9.81
C ILE A 285 1.08 19.35 -10.67
N GLY A 286 1.38 19.48 -11.97
CA GLY A 286 0.55 20.22 -12.91
C GLY A 286 -0.87 19.65 -12.98
N GLN A 287 -1.01 18.34 -13.16
CA GLN A 287 -2.32 17.66 -13.25
C GLN A 287 -3.15 17.79 -11.96
N LEU A 288 -2.50 17.68 -10.79
CA LEU A 288 -3.17 17.88 -9.50
C LEU A 288 -3.63 19.33 -9.30
N SER A 289 -2.89 20.30 -9.83
CA SER A 289 -3.21 21.72 -9.72
C SER A 289 -4.34 22.14 -10.67
N THR A 290 -4.38 21.59 -11.90
CA THR A 290 -5.41 21.94 -12.91
C THR A 290 -6.79 21.37 -12.59
N GLY A 291 -6.87 20.23 -11.90
CA GLY A 291 -8.15 19.65 -11.48
C GLY A 291 -8.78 20.32 -10.26
N SER A 292 -8.25 21.45 -9.78
CA SER A 292 -8.74 22.15 -8.58
C SER A 292 -9.71 23.29 -8.85
N GLY A 293 -10.22 23.39 -10.08
CA GLY A 293 -11.24 24.37 -10.51
C GLY A 293 -12.65 23.95 -10.15
#